data_AF-A0A9D7XIS8-F1
#
_entry.id   AF-A0A9D7XIS8-F1
#
_cell.length_a   1.000
_cell.length_b   1.000
_cell.length_c   1.000
_cell.angle_alpha   90.00
_cell.angle_beta   90.00
_cell.angle_gamma   90.00
#
_symmetry.space_group_name_H-M   'P 1'
#
loop_
_entity.id
_entity.type
_entity.pdbx_description
1 polymer ?
#
loop_
_entity_poly.entity_id
_entity_poly.type
_entity_poly.pdbx_seq_one_letter_code
_entity_poly.pdbx_strand_id
1 'polypeptide(L)'
;MSGFAGGADEVESPSESEAAITPPPFPRHRELIEFPVSSATTNRFFVDGSTLSPGKDGIVRYVLVIQSAGGATNVSFEGLRCATGEYRVFATGRGDGSWAPARLASWRKIDGITVNRHHVALYREFFCPLSLPIVDAAEGREALRLGKHPVLP
;
A
#
# COMPACT_ATOMS: atom_id res chain seq x y z
N MET A 1 -37.47 47.80 -4.60
CA MET A 1 -36.83 46.74 -3.81
C MET A 1 -36.43 45.65 -4.79
N SER A 2 -35.15 45.60 -5.14
CA SER A 2 -34.60 44.74 -6.18
C SER A 2 -34.59 43.28 -5.73
N GLY A 3 -35.19 42.39 -6.51
CA GLY A 3 -34.99 40.94 -6.41
C GLY A 3 -33.98 40.53 -7.48
N PHE A 4 -32.77 40.16 -7.03
CA PHE A 4 -31.69 39.71 -7.89
C PHE A 4 -31.83 38.22 -8.21
N ALA A 5 -31.40 37.86 -9.41
CA ALA A 5 -31.36 36.52 -9.98
C ALA A 5 -30.19 35.68 -9.44
N GLY A 6 -30.22 34.38 -9.77
CA GLY A 6 -29.06 33.48 -9.74
C GLY A 6 -29.19 32.39 -8.69
N GLY A 7 -28.89 31.13 -8.98
CA GLY A 7 -28.43 30.45 -10.19
C GLY A 7 -28.58 28.96 -9.88
N ALA A 8 -28.92 28.15 -10.87
CA ALA A 8 -28.96 26.71 -10.70
C ALA A 8 -27.53 26.23 -10.42
N ASP A 9 -27.29 25.78 -9.19
CA ASP A 9 -26.08 25.04 -8.86
C ASP A 9 -26.09 23.75 -9.68
N GLU A 10 -25.24 23.75 -10.69
CA GLU A 10 -24.88 22.59 -11.49
C GLU A 10 -24.30 21.55 -10.53
N VAL A 11 -25.07 20.50 -10.26
CA VAL A 11 -24.63 19.39 -9.41
C VAL A 11 -23.52 18.67 -10.16
N GLU A 12 -22.28 19.06 -9.87
CA GLU A 12 -21.08 18.37 -10.31
C GLU A 12 -21.22 16.91 -9.87
N SER A 13 -21.47 16.06 -10.88
CA SER A 13 -21.67 14.64 -10.68
C SER A 13 -20.41 14.08 -10.04
N PRO A 14 -20.48 13.32 -8.93
CA PRO A 14 -19.28 12.82 -8.28
C PRO A 14 -18.55 11.95 -9.30
N SER A 15 -17.42 12.48 -9.79
CA SER A 15 -16.56 11.76 -10.71
C SER A 15 -16.24 10.40 -10.08
N GLU A 16 -16.25 9.34 -10.88
CA GLU A 16 -15.89 7.96 -10.50
C GLU A 16 -14.46 7.78 -9.91
N SER A 17 -13.77 8.88 -9.58
CA SER A 17 -12.44 8.97 -9.00
C SER A 17 -12.35 8.53 -7.53
N GLU A 18 -13.48 8.46 -6.81
CA GLU A 18 -13.55 8.14 -5.37
C GLU A 18 -14.41 6.91 -5.07
N ALA A 19 -14.34 5.85 -5.87
CA ALA A 19 -14.76 4.55 -5.36
C ALA A 19 -13.93 4.25 -4.09
N ALA A 20 -14.56 4.40 -2.92
CA ALA A 20 -13.91 4.27 -1.63
C ALA A 20 -13.25 2.89 -1.53
N ILE A 21 -11.92 2.86 -1.65
CA ILE A 21 -11.13 1.65 -1.48
C ILE A 21 -11.37 1.17 -0.04
N THR A 22 -12.14 0.09 0.08
CA THR A 22 -12.53 -0.45 1.39
C THR A 22 -11.34 -1.20 1.97
N PRO A 23 -10.86 -0.82 3.17
CA PRO A 23 -9.78 -1.53 3.82
C PRO A 23 -10.13 -3.01 4.09
N PRO A 24 -9.18 -3.93 3.98
CA PRO A 24 -9.41 -5.35 4.28
C PRO A 24 -9.59 -5.58 5.78
N PRO A 25 -9.92 -6.81 6.22
CA PRO A 25 -9.81 -7.19 7.63
C PRO A 25 -8.44 -6.85 8.22
N PHE A 26 -8.40 -6.50 9.50
CA PHE A 26 -7.15 -6.19 10.21
C PHE A 26 -6.22 -7.42 10.24
N PRO A 27 -4.89 -7.21 10.13
CA PRO A 27 -3.98 -8.33 9.91
C PRO A 27 -3.89 -9.28 11.10
N ARG A 28 -3.73 -10.57 10.79
CA ARG A 28 -3.58 -11.62 11.81
C ARG A 28 -2.15 -12.15 11.80
N HIS A 29 -1.61 -12.41 12.98
CA HIS A 29 -0.21 -12.81 13.13
C HIS A 29 0.21 -14.00 12.23
N ARG A 30 -0.66 -15.00 12.08
CA ARG A 30 -0.40 -16.19 11.25
C ARG A 30 -0.31 -15.92 9.74
N GLU A 31 -0.86 -14.80 9.28
CA GLU A 31 -0.88 -14.41 7.86
C GLU A 31 0.30 -13.48 7.52
N LEU A 32 1.07 -13.05 8.53
CA LEU A 32 2.22 -12.16 8.35
C LEU A 32 3.39 -12.92 7.75
N ILE A 33 3.87 -12.41 6.62
CA ILE A 33 5.09 -12.88 5.97
C ILE A 33 6.14 -11.79 6.13
N GLU A 34 7.21 -12.10 6.86
CA GLU A 34 8.34 -11.20 7.04
C GLU A 34 9.13 -11.06 5.74
N PHE A 35 9.62 -9.85 5.45
CA PHE A 35 10.49 -9.61 4.30
C PHE A 35 11.66 -8.69 4.65
N PRO A 36 12.83 -8.89 4.03
CA PRO A 36 14.00 -8.04 4.26
C PRO A 36 13.84 -6.67 3.58
N VAL A 37 14.39 -5.62 4.21
CA VAL A 37 14.43 -4.26 3.63
C VAL A 37 15.86 -3.75 3.50
N SER A 38 16.64 -3.74 4.59
CA SER A 38 18.09 -3.49 4.57
C SER A 38 18.69 -3.71 5.95
N SER A 39 20.00 -3.91 6.01
CA SER A 39 20.76 -3.96 7.29
C SER A 39 20.84 -2.62 8.03
N ALA A 40 20.42 -1.51 7.42
CA ALA A 40 20.48 -0.17 7.99
C ALA A 40 19.33 0.14 8.97
N THR A 41 18.40 -0.79 9.19
CA THR A 41 17.27 -0.63 10.09
C THR A 41 17.11 -1.87 10.98
N THR A 42 16.68 -1.65 12.22
CA THR A 42 16.31 -2.71 13.17
C THR A 42 14.80 -3.01 13.18
N ASN A 43 14.03 -2.32 12.31
CA ASN A 43 12.61 -2.60 12.17
C ASN A 43 12.40 -3.93 11.44
N ARG A 44 11.36 -4.65 11.84
CA ARG A 44 10.86 -5.85 11.13
C ARG A 44 9.65 -5.47 10.30
N PHE A 45 9.60 -5.96 9.07
CA PHE A 45 8.59 -5.60 8.09
C PHE A 45 7.84 -6.85 7.65
N PHE A 46 6.52 -6.74 7.58
CA PHE A 46 5.67 -7.86 7.22
C PHE A 46 4.59 -7.41 6.25
N VAL A 47 4.23 -8.29 5.33
CA VAL A 47 2.98 -8.17 4.56
C VAL A 47 1.99 -9.18 5.11
N ASP A 48 0.73 -8.78 5.30
CA ASP A 48 -0.34 -9.76 5.48
C ASP A 48 -0.67 -10.42 4.14
N GLY A 49 -0.24 -11.67 3.99
CA GLY A 49 -0.37 -12.43 2.75
C GLY A 49 -1.82 -12.75 2.35
N SER A 50 -2.78 -12.64 3.27
CA SER A 50 -4.20 -12.82 2.99
C SER A 50 -4.83 -11.57 2.33
N THR A 51 -4.17 -10.41 2.46
CA THR A 51 -4.63 -9.12 1.91
C THR A 51 -3.96 -8.75 0.59
N LEU A 52 -2.90 -9.47 0.21
CA LEU A 52 -2.12 -9.19 -0.99
C LEU A 52 -2.99 -9.42 -2.24
N SER A 53 -3.12 -8.40 -3.07
CA SER A 53 -3.99 -8.42 -4.24
C SER A 53 -3.42 -7.57 -5.39
N PRO A 54 -2.94 -8.17 -6.49
CA PRO A 54 -2.68 -7.44 -7.73
C PRO A 54 -3.99 -7.09 -8.42
N GLY A 55 -4.32 -5.80 -8.46
CA GLY A 55 -5.51 -5.31 -9.14
C GLY A 55 -5.34 -5.27 -10.66
N LYS A 56 -6.44 -5.41 -11.39
CA LYS A 56 -6.48 -5.25 -12.87
C LYS A 56 -6.09 -3.85 -13.34
N ASP A 57 -6.03 -2.89 -12.42
CA ASP A 57 -5.59 -1.51 -12.61
C ASP A 57 -4.06 -1.32 -12.49
N GLY A 58 -3.31 -2.42 -12.34
CA GLY A 58 -1.86 -2.38 -12.20
C GLY A 58 -1.40 -1.90 -10.82
N ILE A 59 -2.29 -1.88 -9.83
CA ILE A 59 -1.99 -1.54 -8.45
C ILE A 59 -1.95 -2.80 -7.60
N VAL A 60 -0.80 -3.09 -7.00
CA VAL A 60 -0.66 -4.15 -5.99
C VAL A 60 -1.06 -3.59 -4.63
N ARG A 61 -2.16 -4.10 -4.07
CA ARG A 61 -2.71 -3.69 -2.78
C ARG A 61 -2.32 -4.68 -1.69
N TYR A 62 -1.95 -4.19 -0.51
CA TYR A 62 -1.50 -5.03 0.59
C TYR A 62 -1.59 -4.30 1.92
N VAL A 63 -1.67 -5.06 3.02
CA VAL A 63 -1.43 -4.53 4.37
C VAL A 63 0.03 -4.72 4.75
N LEU A 64 0.67 -3.63 5.15
CA LEU A 64 2.02 -3.57 5.70
C LEU A 64 1.95 -3.48 7.22
N VAL A 65 2.77 -4.27 7.89
CA VAL A 65 3.01 -4.17 9.33
C VAL A 65 4.49 -3.89 9.55
N ILE A 66 4.79 -2.85 10.31
CA ILE A 66 6.15 -2.48 10.71
C ILE A 66 6.23 -2.56 12.22
N GLN A 67 7.12 -3.40 12.72
CA GLN A 67 7.44 -3.49 14.15
C GLN A 67 8.79 -2.83 14.40
N SER A 68 8.82 -1.81 15.26
CA SER A 68 10.06 -1.14 15.63
C SER A 68 10.76 -1.84 16.78
N ALA A 69 12.07 -1.63 16.90
CA ALA A 69 12.85 -2.12 18.05
C ALA A 69 12.33 -1.58 19.40
N GLY A 70 11.67 -0.42 19.40
CA GLY A 70 11.04 0.18 20.58
C GLY A 70 9.66 -0.40 20.94
N GLY A 71 9.20 -1.45 20.24
CA GLY A 71 7.93 -2.12 20.51
C GLY A 71 6.70 -1.48 19.87
N ALA A 72 6.87 -0.42 19.08
CA ALA A 72 5.76 0.18 18.35
C ALA A 72 5.40 -0.68 17.13
N THR A 73 4.10 -0.88 16.89
CA THR A 73 3.58 -1.53 15.68
C THR A 73 2.80 -0.52 14.85
N ASN A 74 3.23 -0.31 13.62
CA ASN A 74 2.50 0.49 12.63
C ASN A 74 1.86 -0.45 11.62
N VAL A 75 0.57 -0.22 11.32
CA VAL A 75 -0.17 -0.99 10.32
C VAL A 75 -0.73 -0.03 9.29
N SER A 76 -0.52 -0.32 8.01
CA SER A 76 -1.04 0.48 6.90
C SER A 76 -1.63 -0.40 5.80
N PHE A 77 -2.72 0.05 5.19
CA PHE A 77 -3.23 -0.50 3.95
C PHE A 77 -2.76 0.38 2.80
N GLU A 78 -2.01 -0.21 1.87
CA GLU A 78 -1.25 0.51 0.86
C GLU A 78 -1.47 -0.06 -0.53
N GLY A 79 -1.09 0.73 -1.54
CA GLY A 79 -1.05 0.33 -2.93
C GLY A 79 0.24 0.76 -3.60
N LEU A 80 0.79 -0.11 -4.43
CA LEU A 80 1.91 0.18 -5.32
C LEU A 80 1.45 0.20 -6.77
N ARG A 81 1.61 1.33 -7.44
CA ARG A 81 1.37 1.49 -8.88
C ARG A 81 2.64 1.15 -9.63
N CYS A 82 2.73 -0.08 -10.15
CA CYS A 82 3.96 -0.59 -10.74
C CYS A 82 4.42 0.21 -11.96
N ALA A 83 3.49 0.65 -12.82
CA ALA A 83 3.82 1.35 -14.06
C ALA A 83 4.56 2.69 -13.86
N THR A 84 4.33 3.37 -12.74
CA THR A 84 4.86 4.73 -12.49
C THR A 84 5.83 4.81 -11.31
N GLY A 85 6.05 3.70 -10.59
CA GLY A 85 6.89 3.68 -9.40
C GLY A 85 6.34 4.55 -8.29
N GLU A 86 5.06 4.40 -7.97
CA GLU A 86 4.38 5.21 -6.95
C GLU A 86 3.71 4.33 -5.90
N TYR A 87 3.60 4.86 -4.69
CA TYR A 87 2.82 4.24 -3.63
C TYR A 87 1.76 5.22 -3.10
N ARG A 88 0.71 4.66 -2.51
CA ARG A 88 -0.32 5.40 -1.78
C ARG A 88 -0.69 4.64 -0.53
N VAL A 89 -0.80 5.35 0.60
CA VAL A 89 -1.41 4.81 1.82
C VAL A 89 -2.89 5.14 1.76
N PHE A 90 -3.75 4.12 1.82
CA PHE A 90 -5.20 4.27 1.81
C PHE A 90 -5.75 4.45 3.23
N ALA A 91 -5.24 3.65 4.18
CA ALA A 91 -5.67 3.67 5.57
C ALA A 91 -4.51 3.31 6.50
N THR A 92 -4.59 3.78 7.74
CA THR A 92 -3.69 3.41 8.84
C THR A 92 -4.47 2.74 9.95
N GLY A 93 -3.90 1.67 10.50
CA GLY A 93 -4.48 0.93 11.60
C GLY A 93 -4.42 1.70 12.92
N ARG A 94 -5.39 1.43 13.79
CA ARG A 94 -5.44 1.91 15.18
C ARG A 94 -5.14 0.75 16.13
N GLY A 95 -4.81 1.09 17.39
CA GLY A 95 -4.50 0.08 18.42
C GLY A 95 -5.67 -0.84 18.79
N ASP A 96 -6.91 -0.46 18.44
CA ASP A 96 -8.12 -1.27 18.61
C ASP A 96 -8.40 -2.21 17.42
N GLY A 97 -7.52 -2.25 16.41
CA GLY A 97 -7.69 -3.06 15.20
C GLY A 97 -8.65 -2.48 14.17
N SER A 98 -9.08 -1.21 14.32
CA SER A 98 -9.87 -0.50 13.32
C SER A 98 -9.00 0.30 12.34
N TRP A 99 -9.60 0.72 11.23
CA TRP A 99 -8.94 1.54 10.21
C TRP A 99 -9.32 3.02 10.34
N ALA A 100 -8.34 3.89 10.14
CA ALA A 100 -8.55 5.30 9.86
C ALA A 100 -8.14 5.60 8.42
N PRO A 101 -8.93 6.39 7.65
CA PRO A 101 -8.49 6.90 6.36
C PRO A 101 -7.15 7.63 6.50
N ALA A 102 -6.25 7.45 5.53
CA ALA A 102 -4.99 8.17 5.51
C ALA A 102 -5.24 9.67 5.33
N ARG A 103 -4.65 10.51 6.19
CA ARG A 103 -4.79 11.98 6.12
C ARG A 103 -4.26 12.59 4.83
N LEU A 104 -3.24 11.96 4.24
CA LEU A 104 -2.61 12.36 2.98
C LEU A 104 -2.63 11.18 2.02
N ALA A 105 -3.79 10.92 1.43
CA ALA A 105 -4.00 9.81 0.52
C ALA A 105 -3.63 10.20 -0.93
N SER A 106 -2.47 10.79 -1.17
CA SER A 106 -1.95 11.08 -2.51
C SER A 106 -0.95 10.01 -2.97
N TRP A 107 -0.82 9.84 -4.29
CA TRP A 107 0.24 9.03 -4.87
C TRP A 107 1.58 9.74 -4.69
N ARG A 108 2.59 8.99 -4.24
CA ARG A 108 3.94 9.49 -3.98
C ARG A 108 4.94 8.65 -4.74
N LYS A 109 5.92 9.31 -5.38
CA LYS A 109 7.03 8.62 -6.04
C LYS A 109 7.84 7.81 -5.03
N ILE A 110 8.25 6.63 -5.46
CA ILE A 110 9.22 5.80 -4.75
C ILE A 110 10.61 6.29 -5.18
N ASP A 111 11.24 7.11 -4.34
CA ASP A 111 12.63 7.51 -4.53
C ASP A 111 13.56 6.62 -3.68
N GLY A 112 14.80 6.45 -4.14
CA GLY A 112 15.82 5.71 -3.40
C GLY A 112 16.49 6.52 -2.28
N ILE A 113 16.02 7.75 -2.04
CA ILE A 113 16.65 8.75 -1.17
C ILE A 113 15.96 8.80 0.20
N THR A 114 14.69 8.39 0.29
CA THR A 114 13.89 8.52 1.52
C THR A 114 14.09 7.42 2.56
N VAL A 115 13.73 7.77 3.81
CA VAL A 115 13.69 6.94 5.04
C VAL A 115 12.85 5.66 4.87
N ASN A 116 11.96 5.59 3.87
CA ASN A 116 11.01 4.51 3.66
C ASN A 116 11.51 3.47 2.64
N ARG A 117 12.69 2.89 2.89
CA ARG A 117 13.27 1.86 2.00
C ARG A 117 12.38 0.64 1.79
N HIS A 118 11.40 0.39 2.66
CA HIS A 118 10.45 -0.71 2.50
C HIS A 118 9.63 -0.59 1.21
N HIS A 119 9.26 0.62 0.77
CA HIS A 119 8.58 0.81 -0.51
C HIS A 119 9.50 0.49 -1.70
N VAL A 120 10.79 0.82 -1.58
CA VAL A 120 11.78 0.46 -2.60
C VAL A 120 11.94 -1.05 -2.69
N ALA A 121 12.08 -1.74 -1.55
CA ALA A 121 12.18 -3.20 -1.49
C ALA A 121 10.93 -3.84 -2.09
N LEU A 122 9.74 -3.52 -1.58
CA LEU A 122 8.48 -4.07 -2.09
C LEU A 122 8.29 -3.82 -3.58
N TYR A 123 8.63 -2.63 -4.09
CA TYR A 123 8.53 -2.35 -5.52
C TYR A 123 9.57 -3.12 -6.35
N ARG A 124 10.86 -2.97 -6.04
CA ARG A 124 11.95 -3.46 -6.90
C ARG A 124 12.19 -4.96 -6.78
N GLU A 125 12.01 -5.52 -5.59
CA GLU A 125 12.48 -6.85 -5.24
C GLU A 125 11.34 -7.87 -5.10
N PHE A 126 10.09 -7.43 -4.97
CA PHE A 126 8.96 -8.33 -4.68
C PHE A 126 7.75 -8.17 -5.61
N PHE A 127 7.15 -6.99 -5.69
CA PHE A 127 5.80 -6.84 -6.26
C PHE A 127 5.74 -6.21 -7.65
N CYS A 128 6.77 -5.48 -8.04
CA CYS A 128 6.86 -4.84 -9.35
C CYS A 128 8.16 -5.19 -10.09
N PRO A 129 8.57 -6.47 -10.18
CA PRO A 129 9.77 -6.84 -10.92
C PRO A 129 9.58 -6.43 -12.39
N LEU A 130 10.48 -5.59 -12.91
CA LEU A 130 10.38 -5.02 -14.27
C LEU A 130 9.25 -3.98 -14.46
N SER A 131 8.81 -3.32 -13.39
CA SER A 131 7.72 -2.32 -13.41
C SER A 131 6.35 -2.90 -13.83
N LEU A 132 6.21 -4.22 -13.77
CA LEU A 132 4.96 -4.96 -13.98
C LEU A 132 4.53 -5.58 -12.66
N PRO A 133 3.22 -5.56 -12.32
CA PRO A 133 2.75 -6.19 -11.11
C PRO A 133 2.93 -7.71 -11.17
N ILE A 134 3.11 -8.33 -9.99
CA ILE A 134 2.94 -9.77 -9.80
C ILE A 134 1.62 -10.26 -10.42
N VAL A 135 1.64 -11.46 -11.00
CA VAL A 135 0.51 -12.06 -11.74
C VAL A 135 -0.65 -12.39 -10.82
N ASP A 136 -0.35 -12.85 -9.60
CA ASP A 136 -1.32 -13.17 -8.58
C ASP A 136 -0.73 -13.03 -7.16
N ALA A 137 -1.59 -13.20 -6.16
CA ALA A 137 -1.17 -13.14 -4.77
C ALA A 137 -0.24 -14.29 -4.36
N ALA A 138 -0.27 -15.44 -5.06
CA ALA A 138 0.59 -16.57 -4.74
C ALA A 138 2.04 -16.29 -5.11
N GLU A 139 2.29 -15.70 -6.28
CA GLU A 139 3.62 -15.24 -6.70
C GLU A 139 4.21 -14.24 -5.70
N GLY A 140 3.45 -13.21 -5.31
CA GLY A 140 3.96 -12.23 -4.36
C GLY A 140 4.23 -12.81 -2.97
N ARG A 141 3.39 -13.73 -2.48
CA ARG A 141 3.65 -14.45 -1.21
C ARG A 141 4.92 -15.30 -1.29
N GLU A 142 5.14 -15.95 -2.43
CA GLU A 142 6.35 -16.75 -2.63
C GLU A 142 7.60 -15.88 -2.69
N ALA A 143 7.55 -14.77 -3.44
CA ALA A 143 8.64 -13.79 -3.47
C ALA A 143 9.04 -13.31 -2.07
N LEU A 144 8.06 -12.98 -1.21
CA LEU A 144 8.31 -12.57 0.17
C LEU A 144 8.98 -13.69 0.98
N ARG A 145 8.51 -14.94 0.87
CA ARG A 145 9.09 -16.10 1.58
C ARG A 145 10.51 -16.41 1.14
N LEU A 146 10.80 -16.25 -0.15
CA LEU A 146 12.15 -16.42 -0.70
C LEU A 146 13.06 -15.23 -0.38
N GLY A 147 12.51 -14.11 0.08
CA GLY A 147 13.25 -12.87 0.29
C GLY A 147 13.64 -12.15 -1.01
N LYS A 148 13.18 -12.64 -2.17
CA LYS A 148 13.34 -12.02 -3.48
C LYS A 148 12.33 -12.57 -4.49
N HIS A 149 11.99 -11.79 -5.51
CA HIS A 149 11.17 -12.27 -6.62
C HIS A 149 11.93 -13.30 -7.48
N PRO A 150 11.32 -14.43 -7.85
CA PRO A 150 12.00 -15.52 -8.57
C PRO A 150 12.49 -15.14 -9.97
N VAL A 151 11.91 -14.11 -10.59
CA VAL A 151 12.33 -13.59 -11.91
C VAL A 151 13.59 -12.72 -11.85
N LEU A 152 13.99 -12.28 -10.66
CA LEU A 152 15.20 -11.46 -10.48
C LEU A 152 16.41 -12.37 -10.26
N PRO A 153 17.57 -12.05 -10.89
CA PRO A 153 18.80 -12.83 -10.73
C PRO A 153 19.23 -12.97 -9.25
#